data_AF-A0A1V4MEE2-F1
#
_entry.id   AF-A0A1V4MEE2-F1
#
_cell.length_a   1.000
_cell.length_b   1.000
_cell.length_c   1.000
_cell.angle_alpha   90.00
_cell.angle_beta   90.00
_cell.angle_gamma   90.00
#
_symmetry.space_group_name_H-M   'P 1'
#
loop_
_entity.id
_entity.type
_entity.pdbx_description
1 polymer ?
#
loop_
_entity_poly.entity_id
_entity_poly.type
_entity_poly.pdbx_seq_one_letter_code
_entity_poly.pdbx_strand_id
1 'polypeptide(L)'
;MNKPLIGKRILVPPARPEANPLLRILERKGAEVLEFPVLRTAPPADYGPLDEAIRQLGEFDWIIFSGSNCVANFFERLNKMGLGKEALLKSQAAHCKGRH
;
A
#
# COMPACT_ATOMS: atom_id res chain seq x y z
N MET A 1 -1.91 -38.45 9.16
CA MET A 1 -1.75 -37.11 8.55
C MET A 1 -3.06 -36.74 7.85
N ASN A 2 -3.81 -35.79 8.40
CA ASN A 2 -5.05 -35.32 7.78
C ASN A 2 -4.73 -34.12 6.87
N LYS A 3 -4.90 -34.28 5.56
CA LYS A 3 -4.74 -33.23 4.55
C LYS A 3 -6.12 -32.92 3.96
N PRO A 4 -6.93 -32.10 4.65
CA PRO A 4 -8.34 -31.91 4.32
C PRO A 4 -8.58 -31.16 3.01
N LEU A 5 -7.53 -30.58 2.40
CA LEU A 5 -7.65 -29.77 1.19
C LEU A 5 -7.12 -30.48 -0.06
N ILE A 6 -6.82 -31.78 0.00
CA ILE A 6 -6.44 -32.55 -1.19
C ILE A 6 -7.49 -32.40 -2.29
N GLY A 7 -7.02 -32.09 -3.50
CA GLY A 7 -7.85 -31.89 -4.69
C GLY A 7 -8.59 -30.54 -4.73
N LYS A 8 -8.34 -29.63 -3.77
CA LYS A 8 -8.89 -28.27 -3.80
C LYS A 8 -7.88 -27.30 -4.41
N ARG A 9 -8.36 -26.47 -5.33
CA ARG A 9 -7.62 -25.35 -5.92
C ARG A 9 -8.12 -24.06 -5.29
N ILE A 10 -7.23 -23.26 -4.72
CA ILE A 10 -7.59 -22.06 -3.95
C ILE A 10 -6.87 -20.86 -4.54
N LEU A 11 -7.64 -19.86 -4.97
CA LEU A 11 -7.12 -18.58 -5.44
C LEU A 11 -6.89 -17.66 -4.24
N VAL A 12 -5.68 -17.13 -4.10
CA VAL A 12 -5.33 -16.21 -3.02
C VAL A 12 -4.82 -14.90 -3.63
N PRO A 13 -5.44 -13.75 -3.31
CA PRO A 13 -4.88 -12.45 -3.67
C PRO A 13 -3.52 -12.27 -2.99
N PRO A 14 -2.49 -11.75 -3.68
CA PRO A 14 -1.18 -11.52 -3.09
C PRO A 14 -1.32 -10.50 -1.95
N ALA A 15 -1.02 -10.94 -0.73
CA ALA A 15 -1.04 -10.11 0.45
C ALA A 15 0.39 -9.68 0.79
N ARG A 16 0.84 -8.58 0.16
CA ARG A 16 2.19 -7.99 0.29
C ARG A 16 3.36 -8.96 -0.03
N PRO A 17 4.59 -8.47 -0.30
CA PRO A 17 5.70 -9.31 -0.75
C PRO A 17 6.20 -10.33 0.30
N GLU A 18 5.79 -10.16 1.55
CA GLU A 18 6.24 -10.96 2.68
C GLU A 18 5.42 -12.25 2.76
N ALA A 19 5.79 -13.22 1.92
CA ALA A 19 5.39 -14.64 1.93
C ALA A 19 4.21 -14.96 2.85
N ASN A 20 2.99 -14.74 2.34
CA ASN A 20 1.76 -14.85 3.11
C ASN A 20 1.70 -16.19 3.89
N PRO A 21 1.79 -16.18 5.24
CA PRO A 21 1.78 -17.41 6.06
C PRO A 21 0.58 -18.32 5.77
N LEU A 22 -0.52 -17.73 5.29
CA LEU A 22 -1.71 -18.43 4.84
C LEU A 22 -1.42 -19.42 3.70
N LEU A 23 -0.61 -19.03 2.71
CA LEU A 23 -0.28 -19.90 1.56
C LEU A 23 0.38 -21.18 2.07
N ARG A 24 1.40 -21.03 2.92
CA ARG A 24 2.09 -22.16 3.55
C ARG A 24 1.16 -23.03 4.37
N ILE A 25 0.14 -22.46 5.03
CA ILE A 25 -0.86 -23.23 5.78
C ILE A 25 -1.76 -24.04 4.84
N LEU A 26 -2.21 -23.44 3.73
CA LEU A 26 -3.09 -24.07 2.74
C LEU A 26 -2.37 -25.22 2.02
N GLU A 27 -1.13 -25.01 1.58
CA GLU A 27 -0.29 -26.03 0.96
C GLU A 27 -0.01 -27.20 1.92
N ARG A 28 0.33 -26.92 3.19
CA ARG A 28 0.52 -27.97 4.21
C ARG A 28 -0.74 -28.81 4.43
N LYS A 29 -1.93 -28.23 4.25
CA LYS A 29 -3.21 -28.92 4.33
C LYS A 29 -3.59 -29.67 3.03
N GLY A 30 -2.78 -29.58 1.98
CA GLY A 30 -2.92 -30.33 0.73
C GLY A 30 -3.59 -29.57 -0.42
N ALA A 31 -3.79 -28.26 -0.29
CA ALA A 31 -4.37 -27.45 -1.37
C ALA A 31 -3.35 -27.14 -2.47
N GLU A 32 -3.83 -27.03 -3.72
CA GLU A 32 -3.13 -26.32 -4.78
C GLU A 32 -3.47 -24.83 -4.66
N VAL A 33 -2.48 -23.98 -4.44
CA VAL A 33 -2.69 -22.55 -4.23
C VAL A 33 -2.22 -21.76 -5.44
N LEU A 34 -3.07 -20.85 -5.92
CA LEU A 34 -2.78 -19.96 -7.04
C LEU A 34 -2.77 -18.53 -6.53
N GLU A 35 -1.62 -17.86 -6.62
CA GLU A 35 -1.55 -16.42 -6.37
C GLU A 35 -1.99 -15.63 -7.59
N PHE A 36 -2.94 -14.70 -7.43
CA PHE A 36 -3.39 -13.85 -8.52
C PHE A 36 -3.64 -12.40 -8.05
N PRO A 37 -2.89 -11.41 -8.58
CA PRO A 37 -3.07 -10.01 -8.22
C PRO A 37 -4.42 -9.46 -8.71
N VAL A 38 -5.31 -9.15 -7.76
CA VAL A 38 -6.63 -8.58 -8.06
C VAL A 38 -6.58 -7.06 -8.21
N LEU A 39 -5.56 -6.40 -7.63
CA LEU A 39 -5.38 -4.94 -7.69
C LEU A 39 -3.89 -4.60 -7.79
N ARG A 40 -3.53 -3.63 -8.63
CA ARG A 40 -2.17 -3.09 -8.74
C ARG A 40 -2.17 -1.60 -8.43
N THR A 41 -1.31 -1.17 -7.52
CA THR A 41 -0.99 0.25 -7.35
C THR A 41 -0.14 0.69 -8.53
N ALA A 42 -0.55 1.75 -9.22
CA ALA A 42 0.21 2.36 -10.30
C ALA A 42 0.34 3.87 -10.04
N PRO A 43 1.38 4.53 -10.61
CA PRO A 43 1.43 5.98 -10.67
C PRO A 43 0.13 6.56 -11.27
N PRO A 44 -0.32 7.74 -10.82
CA PRO A 44 -1.40 8.46 -11.48
C PRO A 44 -0.99 8.83 -12.90
N ALA A 45 -1.97 9.01 -13.79
CA ALA A 45 -1.74 9.45 -15.16
C ALA A 45 -1.14 10.87 -15.23
N ASP A 46 -1.46 11.70 -14.23
CA ASP A 46 -0.94 13.04 -14.07
C ASP A 46 -0.64 13.34 -12.60
N TYR A 47 0.52 13.97 -12.37
CA TYR A 47 0.96 14.43 -11.05
C TYR A 47 0.67 15.91 -10.80
N GLY A 48 0.26 16.68 -11.81
CA GLY A 48 0.05 18.13 -11.72
C GLY A 48 -0.76 18.58 -10.50
N PRO A 49 -1.93 18.01 -10.21
CA PRO A 49 -2.72 18.37 -9.03
C PRO A 49 -2.00 18.10 -7.70
N LEU A 50 -1.25 16.98 -7.62
CA LEU A 50 -0.49 16.64 -6.42
C LEU A 50 0.71 17.57 -6.25
N ASP A 51 1.43 17.88 -7.32
CA ASP A 51 2.56 18.81 -7.28
C ASP A 51 2.12 20.20 -6.83
N GLU A 52 0.97 20.66 -7.32
CA GLU A 52 0.44 21.96 -6.93
C GLU A 52 0.05 21.99 -5.45
N ALA A 53 -0.63 20.95 -4.97
CA ALA A 53 -0.91 20.80 -3.54
C ALA A 53 0.39 20.74 -2.71
N ILE A 54 1.45 20.09 -3.22
CA ILE A 54 2.76 20.04 -2.57
C ILE A 54 3.40 21.44 -2.48
N ARG A 55 3.32 22.25 -3.53
CA ARG A 55 3.85 23.64 -3.50
C ARG A 55 3.14 24.50 -2.47
N GLN A 56 1.86 24.23 -2.23
CA GLN A 56 1.01 24.96 -1.28
C GLN A 56 0.93 24.28 0.09
N LEU A 57 1.81 23.31 0.39
CA LEU A 57 1.78 22.54 1.64
C LEU A 57 1.69 23.42 2.90
N GLY A 58 2.41 24.54 2.90
CA GLY A 58 2.44 25.47 4.03
C GLY A 58 1.12 26.16 4.36
N GLU A 59 0.12 26.07 3.48
CA GLU A 59 -1.23 26.62 3.67
C GLU A 59 -2.19 25.62 4.32
N PHE A 60 -1.82 24.34 4.43
CA PHE A 60 -2.64 23.31 5.04
C PHE A 60 -2.22 23.06 6.49
N ASP A 61 -3.17 23.11 7.40
CA ASP A 61 -2.97 22.70 8.80
C ASP A 61 -2.77 21.18 8.92
N TRP A 62 -3.36 20.39 8.02
CA TRP A 62 -3.40 18.93 8.10
C TRP A 62 -3.21 18.24 6.76
N ILE A 63 -2.54 17.08 6.79
CA ILE A 63 -2.43 16.13 5.68
C ILE A 63 -2.89 14.77 6.18
N ILE A 64 -3.80 14.14 5.45
CA ILE A 64 -4.38 12.85 5.81
C ILE A 64 -3.95 11.79 4.79
N PHE A 65 -3.33 10.71 5.27
CA PHE A 65 -2.97 9.56 4.45
C PHE A 65 -3.87 8.36 4.76
N SER A 66 -4.54 7.85 3.72
CA SER A 66 -5.45 6.70 3.80
C SER A 66 -4.74 5.34 3.92
N GLY A 67 -3.42 5.30 3.74
CA GLY A 67 -2.65 4.05 3.74
C GLY A 67 -1.15 4.29 3.79
N SER A 68 -0.41 3.29 4.26
CA SER A 68 1.07 3.32 4.26
C SER A 68 1.67 3.52 2.87
N ASN A 69 1.02 2.98 1.84
CA ASN A 69 1.44 3.15 0.45
C ASN A 69 1.33 4.60 -0.02
N CYS A 70 0.30 5.33 0.43
CA CYS A 70 0.12 6.74 0.10
C CYS A 70 1.22 7.60 0.71
N VAL A 71 1.63 7.31 1.96
CA VAL A 71 2.74 7.98 2.62
C VAL A 71 4.03 7.78 1.83
N ALA A 72 4.36 6.53 1.48
CA ALA A 72 5.59 6.21 0.73
C ALA A 72 5.62 6.92 -0.63
N ASN A 73 4.53 6.82 -1.40
CA ASN A 73 4.42 7.43 -2.73
C ASN A 73 4.49 8.97 -2.66
N PHE A 74 3.90 9.58 -1.63
CA PHE A 74 3.97 11.02 -1.40
C PHE A 74 5.42 11.48 -1.17
N PHE A 75 6.15 10.82 -0.26
CA PHE A 75 7.55 11.17 0.00
C PHE A 75 8.45 10.89 -1.20
N GLU A 76 8.20 9.83 -1.98
CA GLU A 76 8.90 9.60 -3.24
C GLU A 76 8.67 10.76 -4.22
N ARG A 77 7.42 11.24 -4.35
CA ARG A 77 7.11 12.38 -5.22
C ARG A 77 7.74 13.68 -4.71
N LEU A 78 7.65 13.94 -3.41
CA LEU A 78 8.25 15.11 -2.75
C LEU A 78 9.76 15.19 -3.03
N ASN A 79 10.46 14.06 -2.88
CA ASN A 79 11.90 13.96 -3.19
C ASN A 79 12.18 14.21 -4.68
N LYS A 80 11.35 13.68 -5.59
CA LYS A 80 11.49 13.94 -7.04
C LYS A 80 11.29 15.42 -7.41
N MET A 81 10.54 16.17 -6.60
CA MET A 81 10.39 17.62 -6.74
C MET A 81 11.55 18.41 -6.12
N GLY A 82 12.55 17.73 -5.54
CA GLY A 82 13.67 18.37 -4.84
C GLY A 82 13.28 18.97 -3.48
N LEU A 83 12.10 18.62 -2.95
CA LEU A 83 11.59 19.12 -1.69
C LEU A 83 11.89 18.13 -0.57
N GLY A 84 12.38 18.65 0.55
CA GLY A 84 12.63 17.87 1.76
C GLY A 84 11.41 17.81 2.68
N LYS A 85 11.53 17.03 3.76
CA LYS A 85 10.52 16.96 4.84
C LYS A 85 10.25 18.32 5.48
N GLU A 86 11.16 19.27 5.31
CA GLU A 86 11.01 20.66 5.75
C GLU A 86 9.80 21.37 5.13
N ALA A 87 9.35 20.94 3.94
CA ALA A 87 8.11 21.43 3.35
C ALA A 87 6.86 21.13 4.21
N LEU A 88 6.96 20.20 5.17
CA LEU A 88 5.88 19.80 6.07
C LEU A 88 5.89 20.53 7.42
N LEU A 89 6.83 21.47 7.66
CA LEU A 89 7.06 22.06 8.99
C LEU A 89 5.84 22.78 9.61
N LYS A 90 4.84 23.14 8.80
CA LYS A 90 3.60 23.78 9.27
C LYS A 90 2.39 22.83 9.34
N SER A 91 2.45 21.66 8.71
CA SER A 91 1.29 20.78 8.55
C SER A 91 1.38 19.57 9.47
N GLN A 92 0.29 19.24 10.16
CA GLN A 92 0.18 18.02 10.95
C GLN A 92 -0.14 16.83 10.03
N ALA A 93 0.61 15.74 10.14
CA ALA A 93 0.38 14.53 9.35
C ALA A 93 -0.37 13.47 10.16
N ALA A 94 -1.54 13.07 9.68
CA ALA A 94 -2.33 11.99 10.27
C ALA A 94 -2.38 10.79 9.32
N HIS A 95 -2.14 9.59 9.86
CA HIS A 95 -2.37 8.34 9.15
C HIS A 95 -3.67 7.70 9.62
N CYS A 96 -4.64 7.54 8.73
CA CYS A 96 -5.84 6.79 9.02
C CYS A 96 -5.54 5.29 8.86
N LYS A 97 -5.41 4.56 9.97
CA LYS A 97 -5.49 3.09 9.93
C LYS A 97 -6.96 2.70 9.93
N GLY A 98 -7.40 2.04 8.86
CA GLY A 98 -8.64 1.27 8.88
C GLY A 98 -8.57 0.28 10.04
N ARG A 99 -9.57 0.33 10.93
CA ARG A 99 -9.76 -0.64 12.00
C ARG A 99 -10.05 -1.99 11.31
N HIS A 100 -9.10 -2.91 11.37
CA HIS A 100 -9.33 -4.32 11.05
C HIS A 100 -9.43 -5.08 12.36
#